data_AF-A0A0A9W5Z5-F1
#
_entry.id   AF-A0A0A9W5Z5-F1
#
_cell.length_a   1.000
_cell.length_b   1.000
_cell.length_c   1.000
_cell.angle_alpha   90.00
_cell.angle_beta   90.00
_cell.angle_gamma   90.00
#
_symmetry.space_group_name_H-M   'P 1'
#
loop_
_entity.id
_entity.type
_entity.pdbx_description
1 polymer ?
#
loop_
_entity_poly.entity_id
_entity_poly.type
_entity_poly.pdbx_seq_one_letter_code
_entity_poly.pdbx_strand_id
1 'polypeptide(L)'
;MQVVGYKHVHSAALLTGGRDVNEERKRLHAISIVVGTPGRVLHHLQDDCNMSFDNLQIFCMDEADRLLDLGFRETLSNIVKYLPAQRQTLLFSATQTSDVQMLAQLSLQNPRYVSTYDMHVAPTPTTLCQNFLVVPLHQKLDVLHLFIKRHPNDKIVVFVSTCNQVKYMYLTFSKILKKTRIPSMCLTSKMKQFRR
;
A
#
# COMPACT_ATOMS: atom_id res chain seq x y z
N MET A 1 -9.55 -17.47 6.52
CA MET A 1 -8.63 -18.25 5.68
C MET A 1 -9.15 -18.13 4.26
N GLN A 2 -8.32 -17.68 3.32
CA GLN A 2 -8.71 -17.61 1.91
C GLN A 2 -7.88 -18.63 1.14
N VAL A 3 -8.55 -19.51 0.40
CA VAL A 3 -7.90 -20.45 -0.51
C VAL A 3 -7.55 -19.70 -1.79
N VAL A 4 -6.29 -19.81 -2.23
CA VAL A 4 -5.73 -19.16 -3.41
C VAL A 4 -4.94 -20.15 -4.25
N GLY A 5 -5.05 -20.05 -5.58
CA GLY A 5 -4.32 -20.89 -6.55
C GLY A 5 -5.23 -21.67 -7.50
N TYR A 6 -4.72 -21.97 -8.70
CA TYR A 6 -5.45 -22.69 -9.76
C TYR A 6 -5.11 -24.19 -9.80
N LYS A 7 -3.83 -24.55 -9.59
CA LYS A 7 -3.35 -25.95 -9.57
C LYS A 7 -3.00 -26.47 -8.17
N HIS A 8 -2.64 -25.57 -7.26
CA HIS A 8 -2.32 -25.88 -5.87
C HIS A 8 -3.18 -25.04 -4.94
N VAL A 9 -3.66 -25.66 -3.87
CA VAL A 9 -4.43 -25.00 -2.81
C VAL A 9 -3.44 -24.37 -1.85
N HIS A 10 -3.25 -23.06 -1.95
CA HIS A 10 -2.51 -22.29 -0.96
C HIS A 10 -3.48 -21.55 -0.04
N SER A 11 -3.11 -21.39 1.22
CA SER A 11 -3.84 -20.59 2.18
C SER A 11 -3.13 -19.25 2.39
N ALA A 12 -3.91 -18.16 2.40
CA ALA A 12 -3.39 -16.82 2.65
C ALA A 12 -3.98 -16.18 3.92
N ALA A 13 -3.17 -15.39 4.62
CA ALA A 13 -3.61 -14.49 5.68
C ALA A 13 -3.10 -13.07 5.52
N LEU A 14 -3.89 -12.16 6.08
CA LEU A 14 -3.60 -10.75 6.16
C LEU A 14 -3.34 -10.37 7.62
N LEU A 15 -2.12 -9.89 7.91
CA LEU A 15 -1.68 -9.39 9.21
C LEU A 15 -1.64 -7.86 9.19
N THR A 16 -2.65 -7.24 9.79
CA THR A 16 -2.80 -5.77 9.84
C THR A 16 -3.26 -5.35 11.23
N GLY A 17 -2.93 -4.13 11.65
CA GLY A 17 -3.43 -3.57 12.91
C GLY A 17 -4.97 -3.53 12.98
N GLY A 18 -5.50 -3.61 14.21
CA GLY A 18 -6.93 -3.54 14.50
C GLY A 18 -7.70 -4.87 14.46
N ARG A 19 -6.99 -6.00 14.40
CA ARG A 19 -7.56 -7.36 14.50
C ARG A 19 -7.11 -8.06 15.77
N ASP A 20 -7.88 -9.06 16.19
CA ASP A 20 -7.57 -9.87 17.36
C ASP A 20 -6.33 -10.75 17.10
N VAL A 21 -5.30 -10.53 17.92
CA VAL A 21 -4.00 -11.23 17.84
C VAL A 21 -4.18 -12.74 18.06
N ASN A 22 -5.06 -13.12 18.98
CA ASN A 22 -5.22 -14.52 19.39
C ASN A 22 -5.86 -15.35 18.27
N GLU A 23 -6.80 -14.77 17.54
CA GLU A 23 -7.42 -15.39 16.37
C GLU A 23 -6.45 -15.51 15.20
N GLU A 24 -5.56 -14.53 15.02
CA GLU A 24 -4.49 -14.59 14.01
C GLU A 24 -3.48 -15.70 14.35
N ARG A 25 -3.01 -15.75 15.60
CA ARG A 25 -2.05 -16.76 16.10
C ARG A 25 -2.52 -18.20 15.83
N LYS A 26 -3.78 -18.52 16.17
CA LYS A 26 -4.35 -19.87 15.94
C LYS A 26 -4.35 -20.28 14.46
N ARG A 27 -4.47 -19.33 13.55
CA ARG A 27 -4.61 -19.62 12.11
C ARG A 27 -3.27 -19.72 11.41
N LEU A 28 -2.26 -18.97 11.87
CA LEU A 28 -0.98 -18.83 11.18
C LEU A 28 -0.24 -20.16 10.95
N HIS A 29 -0.41 -21.15 11.83
CA HIS A 29 0.18 -22.49 11.67
C HIS A 29 -0.24 -23.24 10.40
N ALA A 30 -1.43 -22.93 9.85
CA ALA A 30 -1.97 -23.61 8.67
C ALA A 30 -1.87 -22.76 7.39
N ILE A 31 -1.08 -21.69 7.41
CA ILE A 31 -1.04 -20.68 6.35
C ILE A 31 0.25 -20.80 5.52
N SER A 32 0.10 -20.87 4.20
CA SER A 32 1.23 -20.89 3.27
C SER A 32 1.75 -19.51 2.88
N ILE A 33 0.87 -18.50 2.84
CA ILE A 33 1.18 -17.15 2.38
C ILE A 33 0.74 -16.13 3.43
N VAL A 34 1.67 -15.32 3.91
CA VAL A 34 1.39 -14.24 4.86
C VAL A 34 1.63 -12.91 4.17
N VAL A 35 0.62 -12.04 4.16
CA VAL A 35 0.72 -10.65 3.71
C VAL A 35 0.46 -9.75 4.91
N GLY A 36 1.30 -8.76 5.17
CA GLY A 36 1.06 -7.91 6.33
C GLY A 36 1.94 -6.69 6.43
N THR A 37 1.51 -5.77 7.30
CA THR A 37 2.30 -4.58 7.65
C THR A 37 3.47 -4.97 8.56
N PRO A 38 4.68 -4.41 8.37
CA PRO A 38 5.88 -4.84 9.09
C PRO A 38 5.71 -4.90 10.61
N GLY A 39 5.10 -3.87 11.22
CA GLY A 39 4.91 -3.85 12.68
C GLY A 39 4.10 -5.03 13.21
N ARG A 40 3.04 -5.43 12.51
CA ARG A 40 2.21 -6.58 12.91
C ARG A 40 2.92 -7.92 12.67
N VAL A 41 3.69 -8.01 11.59
CA VAL A 41 4.50 -9.21 11.29
C VAL A 41 5.59 -9.38 12.34
N LEU A 42 6.31 -8.32 12.71
CA LEU A 42 7.33 -8.36 13.75
C LEU A 42 6.75 -8.76 15.11
N HIS A 43 5.56 -8.26 15.46
CA HIS A 43 4.87 -8.66 16.69
C HIS A 43 4.67 -10.19 16.74
N HIS A 44 4.17 -10.81 15.67
CA HIS A 44 4.03 -12.27 15.62
C HIS A 44 5.38 -13.01 15.65
N LEU A 45 6.43 -12.46 15.03
CA LEU A 45 7.78 -13.04 15.09
C LEU A 45 8.40 -13.01 16.49
N GLN A 46 8.07 -11.99 17.31
CA GLN A 46 8.61 -11.83 18.65
C GLN A 46 7.80 -12.56 19.73
N ASP A 47 6.48 -12.57 19.61
CA ASP A 47 5.54 -12.96 20.67
C ASP A 47 5.03 -14.41 20.53
N ASP A 48 5.15 -15.01 19.33
CA ASP A 48 4.70 -16.38 19.07
C ASP A 48 5.87 -17.37 19.07
N CYS A 49 6.21 -17.94 20.24
CA CYS A 49 7.22 -19.01 20.36
C CYS A 49 6.97 -20.25 19.47
N ASN A 50 5.77 -20.44 18.92
CA ASN A 50 5.42 -21.60 18.10
C ASN A 50 5.44 -21.30 16.59
N MET A 51 5.66 -20.05 16.17
CA MET A 51 5.71 -19.69 14.75
C MET A 51 7.12 -19.94 14.20
N SER A 52 7.35 -21.13 13.66
CA SER A 52 8.58 -21.43 12.93
C SER A 52 8.49 -20.90 11.49
N PHE A 53 9.46 -20.06 11.13
CA PHE A 53 9.69 -19.63 9.75
C PHE A 53 10.84 -20.41 9.10
N ASP A 54 11.27 -21.53 9.68
CA ASP A 54 12.46 -22.27 9.23
C ASP A 54 12.34 -22.75 7.78
N ASN A 55 11.11 -23.03 7.35
CA ASN A 55 10.81 -23.46 5.98
C ASN A 55 10.44 -22.32 5.02
N LEU A 56 10.67 -21.05 5.39
CA LEU A 56 10.34 -19.90 4.56
C LEU A 56 11.16 -19.91 3.26
N GLN A 57 10.48 -20.08 2.13
CA GLN A 57 11.11 -20.13 0.81
C GLN A 57 11.33 -18.75 0.19
N ILE A 58 10.35 -17.84 0.33
CA ILE A 58 10.32 -16.56 -0.36
C ILE A 58 9.94 -15.45 0.62
N PHE A 59 10.75 -14.39 0.66
CA PHE A 59 10.44 -13.14 1.35
C PHE A 59 10.32 -12.01 0.31
N CYS A 60 9.21 -11.28 0.34
CA CYS A 60 8.93 -10.21 -0.60
C CYS A 60 8.69 -8.90 0.16
N MET A 61 9.43 -7.85 -0.22
CA MET A 61 9.19 -6.48 0.21
C MET A 61 8.62 -5.71 -0.98
N ASP A 62 7.38 -5.26 -0.86
CA ASP A 62 6.70 -4.47 -1.88
C ASP A 62 6.57 -3.01 -1.41
N GLU A 63 6.59 -2.06 -2.35
CA GLU A 63 6.63 -0.61 -2.09
C GLU A 63 7.70 -0.21 -1.04
N ALA A 64 8.95 -0.67 -1.21
CA ALA A 64 10.00 -0.53 -0.19
C ALA A 64 10.31 0.92 0.21
N ASP A 65 10.25 1.85 -0.74
CA ASP A 65 10.32 3.30 -0.51
C ASP A 65 9.23 3.77 0.46
N ARG A 66 7.99 3.32 0.25
CA ARG A 66 6.88 3.66 1.14
C ARG A 66 7.06 3.08 2.55
N LEU A 67 7.61 1.87 2.66
CA LEU A 67 7.90 1.26 3.96
C LEU A 67 8.94 2.09 4.75
N LEU A 68 9.94 2.62 4.05
CA LEU A 68 10.99 3.45 4.65
C LEU A 68 10.46 4.84 5.03
N ASP A 69 9.64 5.48 4.19
CA ASP A 69 8.96 6.75 4.49
C ASP A 69 8.11 6.67 5.77
N LEU A 70 7.51 5.51 6.03
CA LEU A 70 6.70 5.26 7.22
C LEU A 70 7.55 4.93 8.47
N GLY A 71 8.88 4.93 8.35
CA GLY A 71 9.79 4.67 9.47
C GLY A 71 10.00 3.20 9.81
N PHE A 72 9.59 2.25 8.95
CA PHE A 72 9.71 0.81 9.23
C PHE A 72 11.10 0.22 9.03
N ARG A 73 12.14 1.05 8.87
CA ARG A 73 13.52 0.59 8.62
C ARG A 73 14.01 -0.38 9.69
N GLU A 74 13.89 -0.02 10.96
CA GLU A 74 14.33 -0.89 12.07
C GLU A 74 13.46 -2.15 12.17
N THR A 75 12.15 -2.00 11.97
CA THR A 75 11.21 -3.12 11.95
C THR A 75 11.57 -4.14 10.88
N LEU A 76 11.87 -3.70 9.67
CA LEU A 76 12.29 -4.56 8.56
C LEU A 76 13.64 -5.23 8.85
N SER A 77 14.61 -4.49 9.39
CA SER A 77 15.91 -5.07 9.79
C SER A 77 15.72 -6.18 10.81
N ASN A 78 14.84 -5.99 11.80
CA ASN A 78 14.55 -7.01 12.80
C ASN A 78 13.84 -8.22 12.17
N ILE A 79 12.84 -8.01 11.31
CA ILE A 79 12.19 -9.11 10.57
C ILE A 79 13.24 -9.93 9.81
N VAL A 80 14.10 -9.28 9.02
CA VAL A 80 15.13 -9.94 8.21
C VAL A 80 16.08 -10.80 9.06
N LYS A 81 16.37 -10.39 10.31
CA LYS A 81 17.18 -11.14 11.28
C LYS A 81 16.48 -12.38 11.83
N TYR A 82 15.16 -12.34 12.02
CA TYR A 82 14.39 -13.51 12.49
C TYR A 82 14.17 -14.57 11.40
N LEU A 83 14.24 -14.18 10.12
CA LEU A 83 13.99 -15.09 9.00
C LEU A 83 15.22 -15.95 8.65
N PRO A 84 15.03 -17.19 8.15
CA PRO A 84 16.12 -18.11 7.84
C PRO A 84 17.00 -17.60 6.70
N ALA A 85 18.32 -17.76 6.80
CA ALA A 85 19.27 -17.24 5.81
C ALA A 85 19.08 -17.84 4.40
N GLN A 86 18.71 -19.12 4.32
CA GLN A 86 18.44 -19.82 3.07
C GLN A 86 17.02 -19.52 2.59
N ARG A 87 16.84 -18.41 1.87
CA ARG A 87 15.57 -17.99 1.27
C ARG A 87 15.80 -17.14 0.02
N GLN A 88 14.81 -17.11 -0.86
CA GLN A 88 14.78 -16.12 -1.95
C GLN A 88 14.20 -14.81 -1.42
N THR A 89 14.97 -13.72 -1.49
CA THR A 89 14.47 -12.39 -1.12
C THR A 89 14.24 -11.54 -2.37
N LEU A 90 13.05 -10.95 -2.46
CA LEU A 90 12.63 -10.06 -3.54
C LEU A 90 12.32 -8.69 -2.95
N LEU A 91 12.80 -7.62 -3.59
CA LEU A 91 12.53 -6.25 -3.22
C LEU A 91 11.98 -5.52 -4.44
N PHE A 92 10.77 -5.00 -4.30
CA PHE A 92 10.07 -4.20 -5.30
C PHE A 92 9.87 -2.78 -4.75
N SER A 93 10.20 -1.79 -5.56
CA SER A 93 9.96 -0.39 -5.25
C SER A 93 9.82 0.41 -6.53
N ALA A 94 8.95 1.42 -6.49
CA ALA A 94 8.72 2.30 -7.63
C ALA A 94 9.83 3.36 -7.78
N THR A 95 10.49 3.71 -6.67
CA THR A 95 11.56 4.72 -6.65
C THR A 95 12.86 4.15 -6.13
N GLN A 96 13.98 4.68 -6.62
CA GLN A 96 15.31 4.27 -6.17
C GLN A 96 15.92 5.37 -5.32
N THR A 97 15.66 5.33 -4.02
CA THR A 97 16.30 6.22 -3.04
C THR A 97 17.56 5.56 -2.45
N SER A 98 18.44 6.37 -1.85
CA SER A 98 19.62 5.86 -1.13
C SER A 98 19.24 4.90 -0.01
N ASP A 99 18.11 5.16 0.66
CA ASP A 99 17.63 4.29 1.74
C ASP A 99 17.14 2.94 1.22
N VAL A 100 16.45 2.91 0.06
CA VAL A 100 16.07 1.66 -0.59
C VAL A 100 17.30 0.86 -1.00
N GLN A 101 18.33 1.52 -1.54
CA GLN A 101 19.61 0.87 -1.88
C GLN A 101 20.28 0.27 -0.63
N MET A 102 20.29 1.00 0.49
CA MET A 102 20.85 0.49 1.74
C MET A 102 20.04 -0.70 2.29
N LEU A 103 18.71 -0.63 2.24
CA LEU A 103 17.84 -1.75 2.62
C LEU A 103 18.10 -2.98 1.75
N ALA A 104 18.27 -2.79 0.43
CA ALA A 104 18.59 -3.85 -0.52
C ALA A 104 19.92 -4.53 -0.16
N GLN A 105 20.96 -3.76 0.17
CA GLN A 105 22.27 -4.30 0.59
C GLN A 105 22.21 -5.11 1.89
N LEU A 106 21.33 -4.72 2.83
CA LEU A 106 21.18 -5.42 4.11
C LEU A 106 20.34 -6.70 4.00
N SER A 107 19.44 -6.79 3.03
CA SER A 107 18.41 -7.84 2.96
C SER A 107 18.60 -8.84 1.83
N LEU A 108 19.28 -8.45 0.73
CA LEU A 108 19.45 -9.27 -0.46
C LEU A 108 20.82 -9.96 -0.48
N GLN A 109 20.86 -11.19 -0.99
CA GLN A 109 22.10 -11.91 -1.28
C GLN A 109 22.27 -12.01 -2.80
N ASN A 110 23.39 -11.50 -3.33
CA ASN A 110 23.71 -11.47 -4.76
C ASN A 110 22.54 -11.03 -5.67
N PRO A 111 21.93 -9.85 -5.44
CA PRO A 111 20.74 -9.42 -6.17
C PRO A 111 21.04 -9.14 -7.64
N ARG A 112 20.10 -9.48 -8.52
CA ARG A 112 20.07 -8.93 -9.88
C ARG A 112 19.20 -7.68 -9.88
N TYR A 113 19.82 -6.55 -10.20
CA TYR A 113 19.12 -5.28 -10.35
C TYR A 113 18.46 -5.21 -11.72
N VAL A 114 17.16 -4.94 -11.73
CA VAL A 114 16.38 -4.65 -12.94
C VAL A 114 15.79 -3.26 -12.75
N SER A 115 16.28 -2.29 -13.53
CA SER A 115 15.81 -0.91 -13.54
C SER A 115 15.49 -0.52 -14.98
N THR A 116 14.42 0.25 -15.15
CA THR A 116 14.04 0.85 -16.44
C THR A 116 14.30 2.36 -16.46
N TYR A 117 14.86 2.95 -15.40
CA TYR A 117 15.01 4.40 -15.25
C TYR A 117 16.48 4.83 -15.16
N ASP A 118 16.82 5.79 -16.01
CA ASP A 118 18.02 6.61 -15.91
C ASP A 118 17.82 7.71 -14.86
N MET A 119 18.95 8.14 -14.30
CA MET A 119 19.10 8.96 -13.10
C MET A 119 18.21 10.20 -12.99
N HIS A 120 17.68 10.39 -11.77
CA HIS A 120 17.34 11.67 -11.14
C HIS A 120 16.61 12.71 -12.00
N VAL A 121 15.28 12.58 -12.09
CA VAL A 121 14.40 13.74 -12.26
C VAL A 121 13.64 13.93 -10.95
N ALA A 122 13.68 15.14 -10.39
CA ALA A 122 12.90 15.49 -9.21
C ALA A 122 11.45 15.01 -9.40
N PRO A 123 10.81 14.41 -8.37
CA PRO A 123 9.50 13.78 -8.52
C PRO A 123 8.41 14.77 -8.96
N THR A 124 8.66 16.07 -8.78
CA THR A 124 7.79 17.14 -9.25
C THR A 124 8.39 17.79 -10.50
N PRO A 125 7.69 17.72 -11.66
CA PRO A 125 8.08 18.47 -12.84
C PRO A 125 8.11 19.98 -12.56
N THR A 126 9.09 20.70 -13.10
CA THR A 126 9.20 22.17 -12.94
C THR A 126 8.02 22.93 -13.53
N THR A 127 7.31 22.32 -14.48
CA THR A 127 6.09 22.86 -15.11
C THR A 127 4.83 22.65 -14.25
N LEU A 128 4.91 21.90 -13.15
CA LEU A 128 3.75 21.64 -12.29
C LEU A 128 3.50 22.82 -11.34
N CYS A 129 2.41 23.54 -11.55
CA CYS A 129 1.95 24.57 -10.64
C CYS A 129 1.20 23.95 -9.45
N GLN A 130 1.72 24.16 -8.23
CA GLN A 130 1.07 23.74 -6.99
C GLN A 130 0.41 24.94 -6.30
N ASN A 131 -0.91 24.89 -6.13
CA ASN A 131 -1.69 25.93 -5.46
C ASN A 131 -2.36 25.35 -4.21
N PHE A 132 -2.58 26.18 -3.20
CA PHE A 132 -3.31 25.78 -1.99
C PHE A 132 -4.40 26.78 -1.63
N LEU A 133 -5.42 26.29 -0.93
CA LEU A 133 -6.54 27.07 -0.42
C LEU A 133 -6.79 26.66 1.05
N VAL A 134 -6.77 27.64 1.94
CA VAL A 134 -7.09 27.44 3.36
C VAL A 134 -8.60 27.63 3.52
N VAL A 135 -9.28 26.57 3.94
CA VAL A 135 -10.75 26.54 4.04
C VAL A 135 -11.16 25.87 5.35
N PRO A 136 -12.13 26.43 6.10
CA PRO A 136 -12.72 25.73 7.23
C PRO A 136 -13.26 24.35 6.83
N LEU A 137 -13.03 23.33 7.66
CA LEU A 137 -13.34 21.93 7.30
C LEU A 137 -14.78 21.74 6.80
N HIS A 138 -15.75 22.41 7.44
CA HIS A 138 -17.16 22.32 7.09
C HIS A 138 -17.49 22.87 5.69
N GLN A 139 -16.68 23.80 5.16
CA GLN A 139 -16.86 24.40 3.83
C GLN A 139 -16.07 23.68 2.73
N LYS A 140 -15.22 22.71 3.08
CA LYS A 140 -14.32 22.04 2.14
C LYS A 140 -15.07 21.40 0.96
N LEU A 141 -16.24 20.82 1.20
CA LEU A 141 -17.06 20.21 0.15
C LEU A 141 -17.72 21.27 -0.75
N ASP A 142 -18.19 22.37 -0.19
CA ASP A 142 -18.80 23.46 -0.96
C ASP A 142 -17.79 24.15 -1.87
N VAL A 143 -16.58 24.40 -1.37
CA VAL A 143 -15.48 24.96 -2.15
C VAL A 143 -15.06 24.00 -3.27
N LEU A 144 -14.96 22.69 -2.99
CA LEU A 144 -14.67 21.68 -4.01
C LEU A 144 -15.74 21.66 -5.09
N HIS A 145 -17.02 21.71 -4.71
CA HIS A 145 -18.13 21.77 -5.66
C HIS A 145 -18.05 23.02 -6.54
N LEU A 146 -17.79 24.19 -5.93
CA LEU A 146 -17.63 25.45 -6.66
C LEU A 146 -16.46 25.38 -7.65
N PHE A 147 -15.34 24.78 -7.23
CA PHE A 147 -14.17 24.56 -8.08
C PHE A 147 -14.52 23.71 -9.30
N ILE A 148 -15.12 22.54 -9.10
CA ILE A 148 -15.52 21.64 -10.20
C ILE A 148 -16.51 22.34 -11.15
N LYS A 149 -17.46 23.11 -10.62
CA LYS A 149 -18.46 23.82 -11.43
C LYS A 149 -17.84 24.94 -12.30
N ARG A 150 -16.79 25.61 -11.82
CA ARG A 150 -16.06 26.64 -12.59
C ARG A 150 -15.18 26.04 -13.69
N HIS A 151 -14.86 24.75 -13.59
CA HIS A 151 -13.96 24.01 -14.46
C HIS A 151 -14.64 22.79 -15.11
N PRO A 152 -15.76 22.95 -15.85
CA PRO A 152 -16.58 21.83 -16.32
C PRO A 152 -15.91 20.96 -17.40
N ASN A 153 -14.90 21.48 -18.09
CA ASN A 153 -14.19 20.80 -19.17
C ASN A 153 -12.85 20.20 -18.72
N ASP A 154 -12.42 20.47 -17.48
CA ASP A 154 -11.13 20.02 -16.97
C ASP A 154 -11.23 18.58 -16.46
N LYS A 155 -10.16 17.80 -16.65
CA LYS A 155 -10.06 16.45 -16.07
C LYS A 155 -9.53 16.57 -14.65
N ILE A 156 -10.41 16.32 -13.67
CA ILE A 156 -10.10 16.52 -12.25
C ILE A 156 -10.00 15.16 -11.54
N VAL A 157 -8.89 14.94 -10.82
CA VAL A 157 -8.72 13.81 -9.90
C VAL A 157 -8.74 14.33 -8.47
N VAL A 158 -9.60 13.76 -7.64
CA VAL A 158 -9.75 14.16 -6.23
C VAL A 158 -9.27 13.03 -5.32
N PHE A 159 -8.22 13.29 -4.54
CA PHE A 159 -7.71 12.35 -3.54
C PHE A 159 -8.41 12.53 -2.19
N VAL A 160 -8.81 11.43 -1.58
CA VAL A 160 -9.51 11.40 -0.29
C VAL A 160 -8.93 10.28 0.57
N SER A 161 -8.86 10.48 1.89
CA SER A 161 -8.07 9.63 2.79
C SER A 161 -8.58 8.19 2.92
N THR A 162 -9.88 7.93 2.77
CA THR A 162 -10.44 6.58 2.95
C THR A 162 -11.41 6.17 1.86
N CYS A 163 -11.51 4.87 1.58
CA CYS A 163 -12.50 4.32 0.64
C CYS A 163 -13.95 4.65 1.02
N ASN A 164 -14.25 4.76 2.32
CA ASN A 164 -15.58 5.12 2.78
C ASN A 164 -15.87 6.60 2.49
N GLN A 165 -14.91 7.49 2.69
CA GLN A 165 -15.04 8.90 2.30
C GLN A 165 -15.17 9.06 0.77
N VAL A 166 -14.42 8.31 -0.03
CA VAL A 166 -14.57 8.32 -1.50
C VAL A 166 -16.00 7.95 -1.89
N LYS A 167 -16.54 6.87 -1.32
CA LYS A 167 -17.93 6.45 -1.59
C LYS A 167 -18.93 7.52 -1.16
N TYR A 168 -18.78 8.06 0.04
CA TYR A 168 -19.64 9.11 0.56
C TYR A 168 -19.63 10.35 -0.35
N MET A 169 -18.45 10.87 -0.66
CA MET A 169 -18.29 12.02 -1.56
C MET A 169 -18.87 11.74 -2.95
N TYR A 170 -18.58 10.58 -3.55
CA TYR A 170 -19.13 10.22 -4.85
C TYR A 170 -20.66 10.16 -4.84
N LEU A 171 -21.28 9.52 -3.84
CA LEU A 171 -22.74 9.43 -3.74
C LEU A 171 -23.40 10.81 -3.54
N THR A 172 -22.77 11.69 -2.77
CA THR A 172 -23.26 13.06 -2.53
C THR A 172 -23.11 13.93 -3.78
N PHE A 173 -21.95 13.90 -4.45
CA PHE A 173 -21.65 14.76 -5.59
C PHE A 173 -22.25 14.25 -6.90
N SER A 174 -22.31 12.94 -7.13
CA SER A 174 -22.78 12.37 -8.41
C SER A 174 -24.17 12.86 -8.81
N LYS A 175 -25.09 13.01 -7.85
CA LYS A 175 -26.43 13.57 -8.10
C LYS A 175 -26.38 15.03 -8.54
N ILE A 176 -25.52 15.83 -7.92
CA ILE A 176 -25.35 17.25 -8.20
C ILE A 176 -24.65 17.45 -9.55
N LEU A 177 -23.55 16.75 -9.77
CA LEU A 177 -22.76 16.80 -11.00
C LEU A 177 -23.55 16.29 -12.20
N LYS A 178 -24.42 15.29 -12.03
CA LYS A 178 -25.31 14.82 -13.10
C LYS A 178 -26.29 15.91 -13.55
N LYS A 179 -26.81 16.75 -12.62
CA LYS A 179 -27.66 17.89 -12.99
C LYS A 179 -26.90 18.95 -13.78
N THR A 180 -25.62 19.15 -13.49
CA THR A 180 -24.74 20.07 -14.23
C THR A 180 -24.06 19.43 -15.44
N ARG A 181 -24.47 18.20 -15.82
CA ARG A 181 -23.92 17.42 -16.95
C ARG A 181 -22.40 17.16 -16.86
N ILE A 182 -21.84 17.14 -15.65
CA ILE A 182 -20.44 16.80 -15.41
C ILE A 182 -20.35 15.29 -15.12
N PRO A 183 -19.67 14.49 -15.95
CA PRO A 183 -19.47 13.07 -15.69
C PRO A 183 -18.57 12.89 -14.47
N SER A 184 -18.87 11.88 -13.65
CA SER A 184 -18.03 11.55 -12.49
C SER A 184 -17.94 10.04 -12.32
N MET A 185 -16.80 9.59 -11.81
CA MET A 185 -16.53 8.20 -11.47
C MET A 185 -15.79 8.17 -10.12
N CYS A 186 -15.86 7.03 -9.43
CA CYS A 186 -15.05 6.81 -8.23
C CYS A 186 -14.20 5.55 -8.39
N LEU A 187 -13.00 5.59 -7.82
CA LEU A 187 -12.08 4.46 -7.76
C LEU A 187 -11.78 4.18 -6.29
N THR A 188 -11.91 2.92 -5.87
CA THR A 188 -11.62 2.51 -4.48
C THR A 188 -10.90 1.18 -4.45
N SER A 189 -10.10 0.96 -3.41
CA SER A 189 -9.41 -0.32 -3.19
C SER A 189 -10.35 -1.50 -2.91
N LYS A 190 -11.66 -1.25 -2.74
CA LYS A 190 -12.68 -2.30 -2.58
C LYS A 190 -13.31 -2.77 -3.90
N MET A 191 -13.00 -2.12 -5.03
CA MET A 191 -13.50 -2.53 -6.35
C MET A 191 -12.72 -3.72 -6.89
N LYS A 192 -13.42 -4.65 -7.55
CA LYS A 192 -12.80 -5.77 -8.30
C LYS A 192 -11.89 -5.21 -9.40
N GLN A 193 -10.77 -5.90 -9.68
CA GLN A 193 -9.77 -5.43 -10.64
C GLN A 193 -10.35 -5.14 -12.03
N PHE A 194 -11.25 -5.99 -12.55
CA PHE A 194 -11.89 -5.75 -13.86
C PHE A 194 -12.77 -4.47 -13.91
N ARG A 195 -13.18 -3.94 -12.74
CA ARG A 195 -13.98 -2.72 -12.62
C ARG A 195 -13.15 -1.48 -12.26
N ARG A 196 -11.86 -1.65 -11.99
CA ARG A 196 -10.92 -0.53 -11.81
C ARG A 196 -10.33 -0.19 -13.16
#